data_AF-A0A7C3G0W5-F1
#
_entry.id   AF-A0A7C3G0W5-F1
#
_cell.length_a   1.000
_cell.length_b   1.000
_cell.length_c   1.000
_cell.angle_alpha   90.00
_cell.angle_beta   90.00
_cell.angle_gamma   90.00
#
_symmetry.space_group_name_H-M   'P 1'
#
loop_
_entity.id
_entity.type
_entity.pdbx_description
1 polymer ?
#
loop_
_entity_poly.entity_id
_entity_poly.type
_entity_poly.pdbx_seq_one_letter_code
_entity_poly.pdbx_strand_id
1 'polypeptide(L)'
;MKDSSRTDTRTPDRRQVASLAGRILDAMERGDVAGLKTGLLEAELCAPPCSVEPAAAERLELLAAVAARLRFSVARFERRVTPRPQGLAVYTRLLRHLAHTPPAAARPLHRTACL
;
A
#
# COMPACT_ATOMS: atom_id res chain seq x y z
N MET A 1 -39.35 -7.14 -15.57
CA MET A 1 -38.50 -7.98 -14.68
C MET A 1 -37.19 -7.26 -14.47
N LYS A 2 -36.99 -6.74 -13.25
CA LYS A 2 -35.76 -6.09 -12.79
C LYS A 2 -34.94 -7.18 -12.11
N ASP A 3 -33.76 -7.48 -12.62
CA ASP A 3 -32.70 -8.04 -11.78
C ASP A 3 -31.41 -7.30 -12.05
N SER A 4 -31.13 -6.39 -11.12
CA SER A 4 -29.93 -5.58 -11.04
C SER A 4 -28.79 -6.44 -10.52
N SER A 5 -28.16 -7.23 -11.39
CA SER A 5 -26.87 -7.85 -11.11
C SER A 5 -25.76 -6.80 -11.26
N ARG A 6 -25.74 -5.84 -10.34
CA ARG A 6 -24.62 -4.90 -10.18
C ARG A 6 -23.51 -5.66 -9.46
N THR A 7 -22.70 -6.38 -10.22
CA THR A 7 -21.47 -7.00 -9.74
C THR A 7 -20.53 -5.92 -9.22
N ASP A 8 -20.32 -5.96 -7.92
CA ASP A 8 -19.52 -5.02 -7.14
C ASP A 8 -18.02 -5.25 -7.46
N THR A 9 -17.49 -4.57 -8.47
CA THR A 9 -16.11 -4.75 -8.98
C THR A 9 -15.04 -3.96 -8.23
N ARG A 10 -15.34 -3.38 -7.06
CA ARG A 10 -14.41 -2.46 -6.37
C ARG A 10 -14.06 -2.96 -4.99
N THR A 11 -12.92 -3.64 -4.82
CA THR A 11 -12.06 -3.58 -3.60
C THR A 11 -10.81 -4.50 -3.53
N PRO A 12 -10.42 -5.33 -4.53
CA PRO A 12 -9.27 -6.23 -4.34
C PRO A 12 -7.93 -5.48 -4.14
N ASP A 13 -7.75 -4.34 -4.82
CA ASP A 13 -6.48 -3.60 -4.81
C ASP A 13 -6.17 -2.88 -3.47
N ARG A 14 -7.13 -2.13 -2.91
CA ARG A 14 -6.89 -1.40 -1.64
C ARG A 14 -6.56 -2.32 -0.46
N ARG A 15 -7.18 -3.50 -0.41
CA ARG A 15 -6.89 -4.51 0.62
C ARG A 15 -5.52 -5.12 0.41
N GLN A 16 -5.10 -5.31 -0.84
CA GLN A 16 -3.76 -5.79 -1.18
C GLN A 16 -2.68 -4.80 -0.74
N VAL A 17 -2.84 -3.50 -1.06
CA VAL A 17 -1.92 -2.45 -0.59
C VAL A 17 -1.82 -2.45 0.93
N ALA A 18 -2.96 -2.49 1.62
CA ALA A 18 -2.98 -2.46 3.08
C ALA A 18 -2.30 -3.70 3.70
N SER A 19 -2.56 -4.87 3.14
CA SER A 19 -1.96 -6.14 3.57
C SER A 19 -0.44 -6.14 3.38
N LEU A 20 0.05 -5.74 2.21
CA LEU A 20 1.49 -5.66 1.92
C LEU A 20 2.19 -4.64 2.81
N ALA A 21 1.62 -3.45 2.96
CA ALA A 21 2.18 -2.42 3.84
C ALA A 21 2.21 -2.89 5.31
N GLY A 22 1.17 -3.58 5.77
CA GLY A 22 1.11 -4.19 7.10
C GLY A 22 2.20 -5.23 7.32
N ARG A 23 2.39 -6.16 6.37
CA ARG A 23 3.46 -7.17 6.45
C ARG A 23 4.86 -6.56 6.55
N ILE A 24 5.11 -5.48 5.80
CA ILE A 24 6.40 -4.77 5.86
C ILE A 24 6.60 -4.13 7.24
N LEU A 25 5.57 -3.47 7.79
CA LEU A 25 5.63 -2.88 9.13
C LEU A 25 5.88 -3.93 10.22
N ASP A 26 5.13 -5.01 10.18
CA ASP A 26 5.27 -6.15 11.08
C ASP A 26 6.69 -6.71 11.10
N ALA A 27 7.31 -6.88 9.92
CA ALA A 27 8.68 -7.34 9.80
C ALA A 27 9.68 -6.33 10.40
N MET A 28 9.45 -5.02 10.19
CA MET A 28 10.26 -3.96 10.80
C MET A 28 10.15 -3.97 12.33
N GLU A 29 8.95 -4.14 12.87
CA GLU A 29 8.70 -4.14 14.32
C GLU A 29 9.27 -5.38 15.01
N ARG A 30 9.27 -6.54 14.34
CA ARG A 30 9.86 -7.77 14.85
C ARG A 30 11.37 -7.88 14.62
N GLY A 31 11.99 -6.93 13.90
CA GLY A 31 13.39 -7.04 13.50
C GLY A 31 13.66 -8.20 12.53
N ASP A 32 12.63 -8.69 11.83
CA ASP A 32 12.73 -9.78 10.87
C ASP A 32 13.27 -9.27 9.54
N VAL A 33 14.59 -9.34 9.37
CA VAL A 33 15.29 -8.87 8.17
C VAL A 33 14.90 -9.68 6.93
N ALA A 34 14.69 -10.99 7.07
CA ALA A 34 14.33 -11.85 5.95
C ALA A 34 12.92 -11.54 5.46
N GLY A 35 11.95 -11.47 6.38
CA GLY A 35 10.57 -11.08 6.09
C GLY A 35 10.47 -9.67 5.51
N LEU A 36 11.30 -8.74 6.01
CA LEU A 36 11.37 -7.39 5.48
C LEU A 36 11.81 -7.38 4.01
N LYS A 37 12.90 -8.08 3.66
CA LYS A 37 13.40 -8.14 2.27
C LYS A 37 12.38 -8.74 1.32
N THR A 38 11.73 -9.83 1.73
CA THR A 38 10.68 -10.48 0.94
C THR A 38 9.48 -9.54 0.73
N GLY A 39 8.99 -8.90 1.79
CA GLY A 39 7.86 -7.96 1.70
C GLY A 39 8.16 -6.76 0.79
N LEU A 40 9.39 -6.24 0.81
CA LEU A 40 9.80 -5.13 -0.06
C LEU A 40 9.84 -5.55 -1.53
N LEU A 41 10.36 -6.74 -1.84
CA LEU A 41 10.39 -7.26 -3.21
C LEU A 41 8.98 -7.50 -3.75
N GLU A 42 8.08 -8.10 -2.97
CA GLU A 42 6.69 -8.30 -3.35
C GLU A 42 5.97 -6.97 -3.62
N ALA A 43 6.21 -5.95 -2.78
CA ALA A 43 5.65 -4.63 -2.95
C ALA A 43 6.18 -3.91 -4.20
N GLU A 44 7.47 -4.06 -4.54
CA GLU A 44 8.06 -3.52 -5.78
C GLU A 44 7.48 -4.17 -7.04
N LEU A 45 7.18 -5.47 -6.98
CA LEU A 45 6.62 -6.24 -8.11
C LEU A 45 5.10 -6.08 -8.26
N CYS A 46 4.45 -5.39 -7.32
CA CYS A 46 3.01 -5.20 -7.33
C CYS A 46 2.62 -4.14 -8.37
N ALA A 47 2.41 -4.57 -9.61
CA ALA A 47 1.93 -3.70 -10.67
C ALA A 47 0.41 -3.48 -10.58
N PRO A 48 -0.10 -2.26 -10.87
CA PRO A 48 -1.53 -2.03 -11.00
C PRO A 48 -2.10 -2.85 -12.16
N PRO A 49 -3.19 -3.61 -11.98
CA PRO A 49 -3.87 -4.25 -13.10
C PRO A 49 -4.40 -3.19 -14.09
N CYS A 50 -4.57 -3.53 -15.36
CA CYS A 50 -5.00 -2.57 -16.40
C CYS A 50 -6.39 -1.92 -16.16
N SER A 51 -7.12 -2.32 -15.11
CA SER A 51 -8.48 -1.88 -14.79
C SER A 51 -8.65 -1.40 -13.33
N VAL A 52 -7.59 -0.88 -12.69
CA VAL A 52 -7.75 -0.24 -11.37
C VAL A 52 -8.23 1.19 -11.47
N GLU A 53 -9.06 1.56 -10.51
CA GLU A 53 -9.43 2.96 -10.27
C GLU A 53 -8.15 3.79 -10.03
N PRO A 54 -8.04 5.03 -10.55
CA PRO A 54 -6.81 5.83 -10.47
C PRO A 54 -6.25 5.96 -9.04
N ALA A 55 -7.10 6.22 -8.05
CA ALA A 55 -6.68 6.34 -6.66
C ALA A 55 -6.15 5.03 -6.03
N ALA A 56 -6.49 3.88 -6.61
CA ALA A 56 -5.95 2.59 -6.17
C ALA A 56 -4.60 2.32 -6.85
N ALA A 57 -4.48 2.65 -8.15
CA ALA A 57 -3.22 2.66 -8.88
C ALA A 57 -2.16 3.58 -8.24
N GLU A 58 -2.53 4.80 -7.86
CA GLU A 58 -1.64 5.73 -7.15
C GLU A 58 -1.10 5.15 -5.84
N ARG A 59 -1.94 4.41 -5.09
CA ARG A 59 -1.52 3.79 -3.83
C ARG A 59 -0.56 2.62 -4.06
N LEU A 60 -0.77 1.84 -5.12
CA LEU A 60 0.16 0.78 -5.53
C LEU A 60 1.49 1.36 -5.97
N GLU A 61 1.47 2.40 -6.82
CA GLU A 61 2.68 3.09 -7.26
C GLU A 61 3.46 3.67 -6.08
N LEU A 62 2.75 4.29 -5.13
CA LEU A 62 3.38 4.81 -3.91
C LEU A 62 3.97 3.69 -3.06
N LEU A 63 3.27 2.55 -2.90
CA LEU A 63 3.78 1.40 -2.17
C LEU A 63 5.06 0.86 -2.82
N ALA A 64 5.08 0.69 -4.15
CA ALA A 64 6.23 0.22 -4.90
C ALA A 64 7.43 1.19 -4.76
N ALA A 65 7.18 2.50 -4.87
CA ALA A 65 8.21 3.52 -4.72
C ALA A 65 8.80 3.54 -3.29
N VAL A 66 7.96 3.44 -2.26
CA VAL A 66 8.41 3.35 -0.86
C VAL A 66 9.22 2.08 -0.63
N ALA A 67 8.78 0.94 -1.17
CA ALA A 67 9.47 -0.33 -1.05
C ALA A 67 10.87 -0.29 -1.69
N ALA A 68 10.96 0.17 -2.95
CA ALA A 68 12.22 0.35 -3.66
C ALA A 68 13.20 1.24 -2.89
N ARG A 69 12.69 2.36 -2.37
CA ARG A 69 13.54 3.31 -1.65
C ARG A 69 14.00 2.78 -0.30
N LEU A 70 13.13 2.11 0.45
CA LEU A 70 13.48 1.48 1.72
C LEU A 70 14.48 0.33 1.50
N ARG A 71 14.28 -0.51 0.49
CA ARG A 71 15.24 -1.57 0.12
C ARG A 71 16.61 -1.01 -0.22
N PHE A 72 16.68 0.06 -1.01
CA PHE A 72 17.94 0.75 -1.30
C PHE A 72 18.61 1.28 -0.03
N SER A 73 17.85 1.89 0.88
CA SER A 73 18.39 2.37 2.16
C SER A 73 18.94 1.23 3.03
N VAL A 74 18.23 0.11 3.12
CA VAL A 74 18.67 -1.08 3.86
C VAL A 74 19.94 -1.64 3.24
N ALA A 75 19.99 -1.79 1.91
CA ALA A 75 21.17 -2.30 1.21
C ALA A 75 22.42 -1.42 1.44
N ARG A 76 22.28 -0.10 1.48
CA ARG A 76 23.39 0.81 1.82
C ARG A 76 23.87 0.65 3.25
N PHE A 77 22.95 0.48 4.19
CA PHE A 77 23.28 0.22 5.59
C PHE A 77 24.01 -1.13 5.75
N GLU A 78 23.52 -2.20 5.11
CA GLU A 78 24.16 -3.53 5.12
C GLU A 78 25.58 -3.50 4.55
N ARG A 79 25.79 -2.70 3.49
CA ARG A 79 27.12 -2.46 2.89
C ARG A 79 28.00 -1.48 3.68
N ARG A 80 27.55 -1.03 4.86
CA ARG A 80 28.23 -0.04 5.72
C ARG A 80 28.55 1.29 5.03
N VAL A 81 27.82 1.63 3.96
CA VAL A 81 27.96 2.91 3.25
C VAL A 81 27.37 4.06 4.07
N THR A 82 26.38 3.76 4.90
CA THR A 82 25.75 4.72 5.82
C THR A 82 25.62 4.09 7.21
N PRO A 83 25.83 4.86 8.30
CA PRO A 83 25.78 4.32 9.67
C PRO A 83 24.37 3.94 10.14
N ARG A 84 23.33 4.41 9.44
CA ARG A 84 21.92 4.13 9.74
C ARG A 84 21.09 4.13 8.45
N PRO A 85 19.97 3.37 8.39
CA PRO A 85 19.01 3.50 7.30
C PRO A 85 18.40 4.91 7.30
N GLN A 86 18.52 5.61 6.18
CA GLN A 86 18.06 6.98 6.01
C GLN A 86 16.56 7.01 5.72
N GLY A 87 15.85 8.02 6.24
CA GLY A 87 14.43 8.21 5.93
C GLY A 87 13.48 7.19 6.57
N LEU A 88 13.97 6.32 7.46
CA LEU A 88 13.18 5.25 8.09
C LEU A 88 11.87 5.77 8.69
N ALA A 89 11.91 6.87 9.45
CA ALA A 89 10.73 7.47 10.06
C ALA A 89 9.67 7.92 9.02
N VAL A 90 10.12 8.38 7.85
CA VAL A 90 9.22 8.77 6.75
C VAL A 90 8.58 7.53 6.13
N TYR A 91 9.38 6.50 5.81
CA TYR A 91 8.86 5.27 5.23
C TYR A 91 7.89 4.55 6.17
N THR A 92 8.18 4.49 7.48
CA THR A 92 7.26 3.93 8.47
C THR A 92 5.94 4.69 8.52
N ARG A 93 5.95 6.03 8.45
CA ARG A 93 4.70 6.82 8.41
C ARG A 93 3.90 6.57 7.14
N LEU A 94 4.57 6.52 5.98
CA LEU A 94 3.92 6.23 4.70
C LEU A 94 3.34 4.82 4.67
N LEU A 95 4.08 3.82 5.15
CA LEU A 95 3.59 2.46 5.27
C LEU A 95 2.38 2.36 6.21
N ARG A 96 2.39 3.08 7.35
CA ARG A 96 1.21 3.14 8.25
C ARG A 96 0.00 3.77 7.55
N HIS A 97 0.22 4.83 6.78
CA HIS A 97 -0.84 5.45 5.99
C HIS A 97 -1.39 4.49 4.91
N LEU A 98 -0.53 3.73 4.25
CA LEU A 98 -0.91 2.74 3.24
C LEU A 98 -1.62 1.51 3.84
N ALA A 99 -1.17 1.07 5.02
CA ALA A 99 -1.78 0.00 5.80
C ALA A 99 -3.17 0.39 6.33
N HIS A 100 -3.40 1.68 6.58
CA HIS A 100 -4.73 2.16 6.91
C HIS A 100 -5.61 2.16 5.66
N THR A 101 -6.61 1.27 5.64
CA THR A 101 -7.67 1.33 4.62
C THR A 101 -8.69 2.36 5.10
N PRO A 102 -8.80 3.54 4.48
CA PRO A 102 -9.88 4.46 4.86
C PRO A 102 -11.22 3.74 4.61
N PRO A 103 -12.22 3.91 5.50
CA PRO A 103 -13.54 3.37 5.26
C PRO A 103 -14.00 3.82 3.88
N ALA A 104 -14.55 2.89 3.09
CA ALA A 104 -15.15 3.23 1.81
C ALA A 104 -16.13 4.37 2.08
N ALA A 105 -15.78 5.59 1.64
CA ALA A 105 -16.59 6.76 1.91
C ALA A 105 -18.03 6.42 1.54
N ALA A 106 -18.91 6.39 2.54
CA ALA A 106 -20.33 6.21 2.32
C ALA A 106 -20.70 7.23 1.25
N ARG A 107 -21.20 6.74 0.10
CA ARG A 107 -21.65 7.58 -1.01
C ARG A 107 -22.36 8.79 -0.43
N PRO A 108 -22.02 10.04 -0.80
CA PRO A 108 -22.92 11.14 -0.51
C PRO A 108 -24.23 10.79 -1.20
N LEU A 109 -25.24 10.44 -0.39
CA LEU A 109 -26.61 10.39 -0.84
C LEU A 109 -26.93 11.85 -1.17
N HIS A 110 -26.67 12.24 -2.42
CA HIS A 110 -27.40 13.35 -3.02
C HIS A 110 -28.86 12.89 -3.08
N ARG A 111 -29.55 13.09 -1.95
CA ARG A 111 -30.97 13.34 -1.89
C ARG A 111 -31.18 14.59 -2.74
N THR A 112 -31.38 14.42 -4.03
CA THR A 112 -32.25 15.33 -4.79
C THR A 112 -33.65 14.72 -4.72
N ALA A 113 -34.29 14.97 -3.58
CA ALA A 113 -35.73 15.02 -3.48
C ALA A 113 -36.08 16.45 -3.06
N CYS A 114 -37.14 17.00 -3.69
CA CYS A 114 -37.73 18.34 -3.52
C CYS A 114 -36.94 19.45 -4.25
N LEU A 115 -37.48 20.22 -5.20
CA LEU A 115 -38.85 20.50 -5.66
C LEU A 115 -38.87 20.61 -7.19
#